data_AF-A0A6P7YWH0-F1
#
_entry.id   AF-A0A6P7YWH0-F1
#
_cell.length_a   1.000
_cell.length_b   1.000
_cell.length_c   1.000
_cell.angle_alpha   90.00
_cell.angle_beta   90.00
_cell.angle_gamma   90.00
#
_symmetry.space_group_name_H-M   'P 1'
#
loop_
_entity.id
_entity.type
_entity.pdbx_description
1 polymer ?
#
loop_
_entity_poly.entity_id
_entity_poly.type
_entity_poly.pdbx_seq_one_letter_code
_entity_poly.pdbx_strand_id
1 'polypeptide(L)'
;MTEAAPFLNKWVPYGDRSIPKKPYADLKTAANWKQSDKTEELKKKLAFYSMFGLPRLSRDLRMFWEIREGNETSIRLESSWRDIVKGHESISRKNSHQQEAIWELLCTELSYMKKLRIITDLFICGLLNLHSSGFLNEVCVSSSTAKVG
;
A
#
# COMPACT_ATOMS: atom_id res chain seq x y z
N MET A 1 -54.77 56.72 -22.32
CA MET A 1 -54.97 55.84 -21.15
C MET A 1 -53.94 54.72 -21.31
N THR A 2 -52.63 54.94 -21.06
CA THR A 2 -51.96 55.03 -19.73
C THR A 2 -52.53 53.99 -18.76
N GLU A 3 -51.78 53.13 -18.07
CA GLU A 3 -50.36 52.87 -17.88
C GLU A 3 -50.25 51.64 -16.96
N ALA A 4 -49.11 50.94 -17.00
CA ALA A 4 -48.51 50.05 -15.99
C ALA A 4 -49.34 48.95 -15.30
N ALA A 5 -48.88 47.71 -15.49
CA ALA A 5 -49.09 46.62 -14.54
C ALA A 5 -48.35 46.88 -13.22
N PRO A 6 -48.94 46.56 -12.06
CA PRO A 6 -48.16 46.29 -10.86
C PRO A 6 -48.40 44.85 -10.38
N PHE A 7 -47.41 44.02 -10.67
CA PHE A 7 -47.06 42.87 -9.86
C PHE A 7 -46.61 43.42 -8.50
N LEU A 8 -47.39 43.25 -7.43
CA LEU A 8 -46.94 43.15 -6.03
C LEU A 8 -48.14 43.19 -5.07
N ASN A 9 -48.26 42.12 -4.28
CA ASN A 9 -48.96 41.98 -2.99
C ASN A 9 -50.03 40.88 -2.93
N LYS A 10 -49.56 39.63 -2.82
CA LYS A 10 -50.20 38.63 -1.95
C LYS A 10 -49.23 38.26 -0.84
N TRP A 11 -49.17 39.10 0.19
CA TRP A 11 -48.62 38.69 1.48
C TRP A 11 -49.66 37.80 2.17
N VAL A 12 -49.38 36.50 2.26
CA VAL A 12 -50.11 35.59 3.16
C VAL A 12 -49.28 35.46 4.44
N PRO A 13 -49.83 35.70 5.64
CA PRO A 13 -49.08 35.60 6.88
C PRO A 13 -48.64 34.14 7.09
N TYR A 14 -47.35 33.91 7.31
CA TYR A 14 -46.82 32.59 7.62
C TYR A 14 -47.24 32.18 9.04
N GLY A 15 -48.39 31.51 9.13
CA GLY A 15 -48.58 30.45 10.12
C GLY A 15 -47.70 29.26 9.75
N ASP A 16 -46.89 28.84 10.71
CA ASP A 16 -46.18 27.56 10.83
C ASP A 16 -46.02 26.74 9.52
N ARG A 17 -44.98 27.07 8.75
CA ARG A 17 -44.33 26.09 7.86
C ARG A 17 -42.96 25.81 8.41
N SER A 18 -42.87 24.76 9.22
CA SER A 18 -41.64 24.02 9.41
C SER A 18 -40.98 23.78 8.04
N ILE A 19 -39.93 24.54 7.77
CA ILE A 19 -39.08 24.35 6.60
C ILE A 19 -38.52 22.92 6.74
N PRO A 20 -38.73 22.00 5.78
CA PRO A 20 -38.05 20.72 5.84
C PRO A 20 -36.55 21.01 5.83
N LYS A 21 -35.88 20.72 6.95
CA LYS A 21 -34.44 20.88 7.08
C LYS A 21 -33.81 20.13 5.91
N LYS A 22 -33.07 20.85 5.05
CA LYS A 22 -32.41 20.28 3.87
C LYS A 22 -31.66 18.99 4.25
N PRO A 23 -31.64 17.95 3.39
CA PRO A 23 -31.11 16.60 3.66
C PRO A 23 -29.57 16.51 3.73
N TYR A 24 -28.91 17.61 4.11
CA TYR A 24 -27.45 17.69 4.21
C TYR A 24 -26.89 16.91 5.41
N ALA A 25 -27.70 16.70 6.46
CA ALA A 25 -27.32 15.89 7.62
C ALA A 25 -27.32 14.38 7.30
N ASP A 26 -28.27 13.91 6.51
CA ASP A 26 -28.41 12.50 6.15
C ASP A 26 -27.29 12.02 5.21
N LEU A 27 -26.84 12.87 4.28
CA LEU A 27 -25.73 12.54 3.37
C LEU A 27 -24.40 12.41 4.10
N LYS A 28 -24.09 13.33 5.03
CA LYS A 28 -22.86 13.25 5.84
C LYS A 28 -22.87 12.06 6.77
N THR A 29 -24.02 11.78 7.38
CA THR A 29 -24.21 10.65 8.28
C THR A 29 -24.08 9.34 7.50
N ALA A 30 -24.75 9.20 6.35
CA ALA A 30 -24.64 8.03 5.47
C ALA A 30 -23.22 7.81 4.91
N ALA A 31 -22.50 8.88 4.55
CA ALA A 31 -21.11 8.78 4.14
C ALA A 31 -20.21 8.29 5.28
N ASN A 32 -20.46 8.75 6.50
CA ASN A 32 -19.73 8.32 7.70
C ASN A 32 -20.00 6.84 8.04
N TRP A 33 -21.26 6.40 7.96
CA TRP A 33 -21.63 4.98 8.12
C TRP A 33 -20.95 4.09 7.08
N LYS A 34 -20.99 4.47 5.79
CA LYS A 34 -20.30 3.74 4.73
C LYS A 34 -18.78 3.63 4.96
N GLN A 35 -18.15 4.68 5.48
CA GLN A 35 -16.73 4.66 5.81
C GLN A 35 -16.43 3.77 7.01
N SER A 36 -17.30 3.78 8.03
CA SER A 36 -17.23 2.88 9.19
C SER A 36 -17.34 1.43 8.75
N ASP A 37 -18.32 1.10 7.91
CA ASP A 37 -18.54 -0.26 7.38
C ASP A 37 -17.34 -0.76 6.57
N LYS A 38 -16.78 0.10 5.71
CA LYS A 38 -15.57 -0.20 4.95
C LYS A 38 -14.35 -0.42 5.86
N THR A 39 -14.25 0.34 6.94
CA THR A 39 -13.15 0.19 7.93
C THR A 39 -13.28 -1.14 8.68
N GLU A 40 -14.49 -1.54 9.06
CA GLU A 40 -14.74 -2.83 9.71
C GLU A 40 -14.48 -4.01 8.76
N GLU A 41 -14.83 -3.89 7.48
CA GLU A 41 -14.52 -4.88 6.46
C GLU A 41 -13.01 -5.03 6.24
N LEU A 42 -12.28 -3.91 6.20
CA LEU A 42 -10.81 -3.90 6.14
C LEU A 42 -10.19 -4.62 7.35
N LYS A 43 -10.65 -4.33 8.56
CA LYS A 43 -10.18 -5.01 9.79
C LYS A 43 -10.39 -6.51 9.72
N LYS A 44 -11.57 -6.97 9.28
CA LYS A 44 -11.86 -8.40 9.08
C LYS A 44 -10.91 -9.03 8.07
N LYS A 45 -10.62 -8.33 6.96
CA LYS A 45 -9.69 -8.79 5.92
C LYS A 45 -8.26 -8.91 6.45
N LEU A 46 -7.79 -7.91 7.20
CA LEU A 46 -6.47 -7.92 7.83
C LEU A 46 -6.34 -9.03 8.89
N ALA A 47 -7.38 -9.25 9.69
CA ALA A 47 -7.44 -10.36 10.63
C ALA A 47 -7.37 -11.72 9.92
N PHE A 48 -8.06 -11.85 8.78
CA PHE A 48 -7.98 -13.03 7.93
C PHE A 48 -6.54 -13.26 7.42
N TYR A 49 -5.86 -12.23 6.91
CA TYR A 49 -4.46 -12.34 6.48
C TYR A 49 -3.50 -12.68 7.63
N SER A 50 -3.74 -12.14 8.83
CA SER A 50 -2.95 -12.47 10.00
C SER A 50 -3.11 -13.94 10.43
N MET A 51 -4.31 -14.51 10.26
CA MET A 51 -4.62 -15.87 10.71
C MET A 51 -4.25 -16.94 9.69
N PHE A 52 -4.41 -16.66 8.40
CA PHE A 52 -4.21 -17.63 7.32
C PHE A 52 -3.01 -17.32 6.42
N GLY A 53 -2.31 -16.22 6.67
CA GLY A 53 -1.29 -15.69 5.78
C GLY A 53 -1.87 -14.94 4.58
N LEU A 54 -0.98 -14.35 3.78
CA LEU A 54 -1.38 -13.62 2.58
C LEU A 54 -1.73 -14.59 1.44
N PRO A 55 -2.83 -14.34 0.71
CA PRO A 55 -3.11 -15.08 -0.52
C PRO A 55 -1.99 -14.86 -1.54
N ARG A 56 -1.74 -15.88 -2.37
CA ARG A 56 -0.82 -15.74 -3.50
C ARG A 56 -1.39 -14.73 -4.50
N LEU A 57 -0.52 -13.85 -5.00
CA LEU A 57 -0.87 -12.86 -6.02
C LEU A 57 -1.31 -13.53 -7.33
N SER A 58 -2.05 -12.81 -8.19
CA SER A 58 -2.41 -13.28 -9.54
C SER A 58 -1.15 -13.48 -10.40
N ARG A 59 -1.24 -14.30 -11.46
CA ARG A 59 -0.08 -14.61 -12.33
C ARG A 59 0.56 -13.34 -12.89
N ASP A 60 -0.24 -12.39 -13.34
CA ASP A 60 0.26 -11.15 -13.94
C ASP A 60 0.99 -10.29 -12.90
N LEU A 61 0.40 -10.10 -11.71
CA LEU A 61 1.06 -9.35 -10.63
C LEU A 61 2.32 -10.05 -10.14
N ARG A 62 2.36 -11.38 -10.12
CA ARG A 62 3.57 -12.13 -9.80
C ARG A 62 4.68 -11.85 -10.79
N MET A 63 4.40 -11.80 -12.10
CA MET A 63 5.44 -11.50 -13.10
C MET A 63 6.11 -10.13 -12.91
N PHE A 64 5.38 -9.15 -12.33
CA PHE A 64 5.89 -7.80 -12.09
C PHE A 64 6.46 -7.58 -10.68
N TRP A 65 5.85 -8.19 -9.66
CA TRP A 65 6.11 -7.89 -8.25
C TRP A 65 6.69 -9.07 -7.47
N GLU A 66 6.47 -10.31 -7.93
CA GLU A 66 7.21 -11.44 -7.38
C GLU A 66 8.62 -11.35 -7.96
N ILE A 67 9.54 -10.98 -7.08
CA ILE A 67 10.97 -11.04 -7.35
C ILE A 67 11.26 -12.45 -7.87
N ARG A 68 11.66 -12.54 -9.15
CA ARG A 68 11.89 -13.81 -9.85
C ARG A 68 12.79 -14.71 -8.97
N GLU A 69 12.36 -15.95 -8.75
CA GLU A 69 13.27 -17.01 -8.29
C GLU A 69 14.35 -17.16 -9.38
N GLY A 70 15.47 -16.49 -9.18
CA GLY A 70 16.53 -16.35 -10.16
C GLY A 70 17.83 -16.01 -9.48
N ASN A 71 18.95 -16.26 -10.16
CA ASN A 71 20.31 -16.13 -9.60
C ASN A 71 20.63 -14.74 -9.01
N GLU A 72 19.81 -13.74 -9.34
CA GLU A 72 19.98 -12.33 -8.94
C GLU A 72 19.46 -12.04 -7.52
N THR A 73 18.72 -12.98 -6.93
CA THR A 73 17.98 -12.80 -5.67
C THR A 73 18.47 -13.79 -4.61
N SER A 74 19.08 -14.89 -5.04
CA SER A 74 19.81 -15.86 -4.24
C SER A 74 21.30 -15.52 -4.17
N ILE A 75 21.63 -14.32 -3.69
CA ILE A 75 23.03 -14.06 -3.32
C ILE A 75 23.36 -14.98 -2.15
N ARG A 76 24.27 -15.92 -2.39
CA ARG A 76 24.81 -16.85 -1.40
C ARG A 76 26.30 -16.58 -1.30
N LEU A 77 26.75 -16.29 -0.09
CA LEU A 77 28.16 -16.29 0.25
C LEU A 77 28.57 -17.73 0.57
N GLU A 78 29.86 -17.99 0.42
CA GLU A 78 30.55 -19.19 0.86
C GLU A 78 30.50 -19.33 2.40
N SER A 79 31.07 -20.40 2.94
CA SER A 79 31.18 -20.56 4.40
C SER A 79 32.25 -19.65 5.01
N SER A 80 33.35 -19.41 4.29
CA SER A 80 34.48 -18.62 4.76
C SER A 80 35.10 -17.81 3.63
N TRP A 81 35.67 -16.65 3.97
CA TRP A 81 36.50 -15.88 3.03
C TRP A 81 37.69 -16.70 2.49
N ARG A 82 38.14 -17.72 3.23
CA ARG A 82 39.20 -18.66 2.84
C ARG A 82 38.83 -19.49 1.62
N ASP A 83 37.54 -19.70 1.37
CA ASP A 83 37.03 -20.43 0.21
C ASP A 83 37.23 -19.62 -1.08
N ILE A 84 37.34 -18.29 -0.95
CA ILE A 84 37.52 -17.35 -2.06
C ILE A 84 39.01 -17.02 -2.26
N VAL A 85 39.75 -16.81 -1.17
CA VAL A 85 41.14 -16.35 -1.22
C VAL A 85 42.12 -17.53 -1.33
N LYS A 86 42.69 -17.69 -2.53
CA LYS A 86 43.78 -18.65 -2.77
C LYS A 86 45.04 -18.25 -2.01
N GLY A 87 45.76 -19.23 -1.46
CA GLY A 87 47.00 -18.97 -0.70
C GLY A 87 46.77 -18.24 0.63
N HIS A 88 45.56 -18.33 1.21
CA HIS A 88 45.24 -17.69 2.48
C HIS A 88 46.15 -18.13 3.64
N GLU A 89 46.85 -19.27 3.52
CA GLU A 89 47.84 -19.76 4.49
C GLU A 89 49.07 -18.85 4.61
N SER A 90 49.46 -18.11 3.56
CA SER A 90 50.60 -17.20 3.61
C SER A 90 50.26 -15.80 4.13
N ILE A 91 49.00 -15.55 4.51
CA ILE A 91 48.55 -14.25 5.02
C ILE A 91 48.95 -14.09 6.49
N SER A 92 49.43 -12.90 6.86
CA SER A 92 49.78 -12.59 8.25
C SER A 92 48.58 -12.73 9.19
N ARG A 93 48.83 -13.08 10.46
CA ARG A 93 47.76 -13.20 11.48
C ARG A 93 46.89 -11.94 11.58
N LYS A 94 47.52 -10.76 11.52
CA LYS A 94 46.81 -9.47 11.57
C LYS A 94 45.82 -9.32 10.41
N ASN A 95 46.27 -9.64 9.19
CA ASN A 95 45.42 -9.54 7.99
C ASN A 95 44.33 -10.61 8.00
N SER A 96 44.61 -11.81 8.51
CA SER A 96 43.59 -12.87 8.67
C SER A 96 42.46 -12.43 9.60
N HIS A 97 42.76 -11.77 10.73
CA HIS A 97 41.72 -11.25 11.62
C HIS A 97 40.89 -10.15 10.94
N GLN A 98 41.53 -9.29 10.14
CA GLN A 98 40.81 -8.26 9.39
C GLN A 98 39.88 -8.86 8.32
N GLN A 99 40.32 -9.90 7.62
CA GLN A 99 39.48 -10.61 6.66
C GLN A 99 38.29 -11.28 7.34
N GLU A 100 38.48 -11.87 8.52
CA GLU A 100 37.38 -12.43 9.29
C GLU A 100 36.34 -11.37 9.68
N ALA A 101 36.78 -10.21 10.17
CA ALA A 101 35.88 -9.12 10.52
C ALA A 101 35.09 -8.58 9.31
N ILE A 102 35.76 -8.45 8.14
CA ILE A 102 35.08 -8.06 6.89
C ILE A 102 34.10 -9.15 6.46
N TRP A 103 34.47 -10.41 6.60
CA TRP A 103 33.62 -11.54 6.24
C TRP A 103 32.36 -11.60 7.09
N GLU A 104 32.48 -11.43 8.41
CA GLU A 104 31.34 -11.33 9.33
C GLU A 104 30.44 -10.15 8.97
N LEU A 105 31.02 -8.99 8.64
CA LEU A 105 30.27 -7.82 8.17
C LEU A 105 29.48 -8.14 6.89
N LEU A 106 30.10 -8.76 5.89
CA LEU A 106 29.40 -9.15 4.65
C LEU A 106 28.28 -10.16 4.90
N CYS A 107 28.51 -11.15 5.77
CA CYS A 107 27.49 -12.15 6.13
C CYS A 107 26.28 -11.50 6.81
N THR A 108 26.53 -10.56 7.71
CA THR A 108 25.46 -9.81 8.41
C THR A 108 24.71 -8.87 7.48
N GLU A 109 25.41 -8.14 6.61
CA GLU A 109 24.79 -7.26 5.60
C GLU A 109 23.93 -8.06 4.61
N LEU A 110 24.43 -9.19 4.10
CA LEU A 110 23.63 -10.05 3.23
C LEU A 110 22.37 -10.57 3.94
N SER A 111 22.50 -10.94 5.21
CA SER A 111 21.36 -11.36 6.03
C SER A 111 20.36 -10.21 6.23
N TYR A 112 20.85 -8.98 6.42
CA TYR A 112 20.02 -7.78 6.53
C TYR A 112 19.28 -7.48 5.23
N MET A 113 19.97 -7.50 4.08
CA MET A 113 19.37 -7.33 2.75
C MET A 113 18.28 -8.37 2.49
N LYS A 114 18.49 -9.64 2.87
CA LYS A 114 17.47 -10.69 2.76
C LYS A 114 16.23 -10.39 3.59
N LYS A 115 16.40 -9.90 4.82
CA LYS A 115 15.27 -9.48 5.68
C LYS A 115 14.50 -8.32 5.07
N LEU A 116 15.19 -7.28 4.60
CA LEU A 116 14.56 -6.13 3.93
C LEU A 116 13.72 -6.58 2.73
N ARG A 117 14.24 -7.52 1.94
CA ARG A 117 13.52 -8.08 0.79
C ARG A 117 12.25 -8.81 1.21
N ILE A 118 12.33 -9.72 2.17
CA ILE A 118 11.16 -10.44 2.69
C ILE A 118 10.09 -9.46 3.21
N ILE A 119 10.51 -8.44 3.96
CA ILE A 119 9.62 -7.41 4.50
C ILE A 119 8.94 -6.65 3.35
N THR A 120 9.71 -6.23 2.35
CA THR A 120 9.19 -5.49 1.19
C THR A 120 8.19 -6.33 0.40
N ASP A 121 8.52 -7.59 0.12
CA ASP A 121 7.67 -8.53 -0.62
C ASP A 121 6.37 -8.80 0.14
N LEU A 122 6.44 -8.94 1.48
CA LEU A 122 5.28 -9.11 2.34
C LEU A 122 4.35 -7.90 2.25
N PHE A 123 4.89 -6.68 2.35
CA PHE A 123 4.09 -5.47 2.27
C PHE A 123 3.48 -5.26 0.89
N ILE A 124 4.26 -5.43 -0.18
CA ILE A 124 3.76 -5.32 -1.56
C ILE A 124 2.64 -6.34 -1.80
N CYS A 125 2.86 -7.59 -1.41
CA CYS A 125 1.84 -8.64 -1.53
C CYS A 125 0.57 -8.30 -0.75
N GLY A 126 0.71 -7.80 0.48
CA GLY A 126 -0.43 -7.37 1.31
C GLY A 126 -1.22 -6.24 0.67
N LEU A 127 -0.53 -5.20 0.20
CA LEU A 127 -1.13 -4.03 -0.45
C LEU A 127 -1.85 -4.41 -1.75
N LEU A 128 -1.24 -5.24 -2.59
CA LEU A 128 -1.84 -5.70 -3.84
C LEU A 128 -3.06 -6.61 -3.61
N ASN A 129 -3.03 -7.44 -2.57
CA ASN A 129 -4.19 -8.25 -2.18
C ASN A 129 -5.33 -7.38 -1.65
N LEU A 130 -5.03 -6.33 -0.86
CA LEU A 130 -6.03 -5.35 -0.42
C LEU A 130 -6.64 -4.59 -1.60
N HIS A 131 -5.81 -4.14 -2.54
CA HIS A 131 -6.24 -3.49 -3.79
C HIS A 131 -7.15 -4.38 -4.62
N SER A 132 -6.78 -5.65 -4.79
CA SER A 132 -7.60 -6.64 -5.50
C SER A 132 -8.96 -6.90 -4.83
N SER A 133 -9.06 -6.64 -3.52
CA SER A 133 -10.32 -6.73 -2.77
C SER A 133 -11.10 -5.40 -2.66
N GLY A 134 -10.68 -4.36 -3.38
CA GLY A 134 -11.40 -3.08 -3.46
C GLY A 134 -11.02 -2.04 -2.38
N PHE A 135 -9.97 -2.29 -1.60
CA PHE A 135 -9.39 -1.34 -0.65
C PHE A 135 -8.23 -0.56 -1.30
N LEU A 136 -7.93 0.66 -0.85
CA LEU A 136 -6.79 1.45 -1.36
C LEU A 136 -6.87 1.88 -2.85
N ASN A 137 -8.04 1.80 -3.49
CA ASN A 137 -8.24 2.21 -4.89
C ASN A 137 -8.10 3.73 -5.13
N GLU A 138 -8.03 4.53 -4.07
CA GLU A 138 -7.89 5.99 -4.13
C GLU A 138 -6.50 6.46 -4.58
N VAL A 139 -5.53 5.54 -4.65
CA VAL A 139 -4.16 5.80 -5.13
C VAL A 139 -3.99 5.38 -6.60
N CYS A 140 -5.07 4.98 -7.29
CA CYS A 140 -5.01 4.78 -8.73
C CYS A 140 -4.80 6.15 -9.39
N VAL A 141 -3.65 6.34 -10.05
CA VAL A 141 -3.34 7.55 -10.83
C VAL A 141 -4.57 7.88 -11.66
N SER A 142 -5.20 9.00 -11.32
CA SER A 142 -6.23 9.62 -12.14
C SER A 142 -5.68 9.63 -13.55
N SER A 143 -6.29 8.85 -14.44
CA SER A 143 -6.17 8.99 -15.88
C SER A 143 -6.76 10.35 -16.25
N SER A 144 -6.02 11.42 -15.95
CA SER A 144 -6.13 12.70 -16.61
C SER A 144 -5.43 12.60 -17.96
N THR A 145 -5.86 11.67 -18.82
CA THR A 145 -5.86 11.93 -20.25
C THR A 145 -7.25 12.45 -20.56
N ALA A 146 -7.35 13.77 -20.43
CA ALA A 146 -8.48 14.53 -20.90
C ALA A 146 -8.82 14.08 -22.32
N LYS A 147 -10.09 13.73 -22.52
CA LYS A 147 -10.69 13.63 -23.85
C LYS A 147 -10.45 14.98 -24.53
N VAL A 148 -9.55 15.01 -25.51
CA VAL A 148 -9.53 16.06 -26.54
C VAL A 148 -10.38 15.52 -27.66
N GLY A 149 -11.60 16.04 -27.75
CA GLY A 149 -12.55 15.83 -28.83
C GLY A 149 -13.34 17.12 -28.99
#